data_AF-A0A7R9I8L4-F1
#
_entry.id   AF-A0A7R9I8L4-F1
#
_cell.length_a   1.000
_cell.length_b   1.000
_cell.length_c   1.000
_cell.angle_alpha   90.00
_cell.angle_beta   90.00
_cell.angle_gamma   90.00
#
_symmetry.space_group_name_H-M   'P 1'
#
loop_
_entity.id
_entity.type
_entity.pdbx_description
1 polymer ?
#
loop_
_entity_poly.entity_id
_entity_poly.type
_entity_poly.pdbx_seq_one_letter_code
_entity_poly.pdbx_strand_id
1 'polypeptide(L)'
;EKCHHFLCLLRCQEQVMATPVLAANSYNVQRSTMWLMFPGSLRLEGLYADFMATLEVYCIETQKEVLPHDVKYHINKDKKRLTPKKLKSESKLVMPVIQSPAGPSAVRTSSFSMAGYIVFSLKEVSRTQFTLNKV
;
A
#
# COMPACT_ATOMS: atom_id res chain seq x y z
N GLU A 1 11.03 5.36 -10.51
CA GLU A 1 9.64 5.72 -10.81
C GLU A 1 8.82 5.55 -9.55
N LYS A 2 8.05 6.56 -9.18
CA LYS A 2 7.13 6.52 -8.04
C LYS A 2 5.82 5.91 -8.52
N CYS A 3 5.28 4.96 -7.78
CA CYS A 3 4.04 4.27 -8.11
C CYS A 3 3.08 4.40 -6.93
N HIS A 4 1.88 4.93 -7.17
CA HIS A 4 0.85 4.98 -6.15
C HIS A 4 0.00 3.71 -6.21
N HIS A 5 -0.26 3.12 -5.06
CA HIS A 5 -1.16 1.99 -4.92
C HIS A 5 -2.32 2.36 -4.03
N PHE A 6 -3.51 1.87 -4.36
CA PHE A 6 -4.75 2.15 -3.67
C PHE A 6 -5.46 0.87 -3.30
N LEU A 7 -6.21 0.90 -2.20
CA LEU A 7 -7.17 -0.14 -1.83
C LEU A 7 -8.35 0.50 -1.12
N CYS A 8 -9.49 -0.17 -1.13
CA CYS A 8 -10.66 0.24 -0.38
C CYS A 8 -10.96 -0.78 0.72
N LEU A 9 -11.28 -0.30 1.91
CA LEU A 9 -11.80 -1.10 3.02
C LEU A 9 -13.25 -0.71 3.28
N LEU A 10 -14.17 -1.66 3.17
CA LEU A 10 -15.56 -1.49 3.55
C LEU A 10 -15.78 -2.15 4.91
N ARG A 11 -16.12 -1.34 5.92
CA ARG A 11 -16.25 -1.74 7.33
C ARG A 11 -17.67 -1.51 7.80
N CYS A 12 -18.29 -2.52 8.41
CA CYS A 12 -19.58 -2.39 9.08
C CYS A 12 -19.60 -3.32 10.29
N GLN A 13 -19.73 -2.76 11.50
CA GLN A 13 -19.62 -3.52 12.75
C GLN A 13 -18.30 -4.33 12.79
N GLU A 14 -18.37 -5.66 12.93
CA GLU A 14 -17.22 -6.56 12.96
C GLU A 14 -16.79 -7.05 11.56
N GLN A 15 -17.57 -6.74 10.52
CA GLN A 15 -17.26 -7.16 9.15
C GLN A 15 -16.34 -6.14 8.46
N VAL A 16 -15.29 -6.64 7.82
CA VAL A 16 -14.36 -5.85 7.01
C VAL A 16 -14.11 -6.56 5.69
N MET A 17 -14.42 -5.89 4.58
CA MET A 17 -14.15 -6.35 3.22
C MET A 17 -13.10 -5.44 2.59
N ALA A 18 -12.18 -6.02 1.82
CA ALA A 18 -11.11 -5.30 1.17
C ALA A 18 -11.11 -5.55 -0.34
N THR A 19 -10.81 -4.52 -1.12
CA THR A 19 -10.46 -4.72 -2.53
C THR A 19 -9.02 -5.22 -2.66
N PRO A 20 -8.67 -5.88 -3.77
CA PRO A 20 -7.28 -6.03 -4.16
C PRO A 20 -6.58 -4.67 -4.24
N VAL A 21 -5.27 -4.67 -3.98
CA VAL A 21 -4.44 -3.47 -4.15
C VAL A 21 -4.32 -3.14 -5.65
N LEU A 22 -4.65 -1.91 -6.00
CA LEU A 22 -4.63 -1.42 -7.38
C LEU A 22 -3.50 -0.39 -7.55
N ALA A 23 -2.59 -0.65 -8.48
CA ALA A 23 -1.55 0.32 -8.84
C ALA A 23 -2.11 1.36 -9.83
N ALA A 24 -1.88 2.64 -9.57
CA ALA A 24 -2.18 3.73 -10.48
C ALA A 24 -1.13 3.82 -11.61
N ASN A 25 -1.17 2.82 -12.51
CA ASN A 25 -0.35 2.77 -13.72
C ASN A 25 -1.20 3.08 -14.96
N SER A 26 -0.56 3.14 -16.13
CA SER A 26 -1.22 3.48 -17.40
C SER A 26 -2.31 2.51 -17.87
N TYR A 27 -2.41 1.31 -17.28
CA TYR A 27 -3.42 0.33 -17.60
C TYR A 27 -4.67 0.48 -16.71
N ASN A 28 -4.48 0.79 -15.43
CA ASN A 28 -5.56 0.89 -14.45
C ASN A 28 -6.16 2.30 -14.34
N VAL A 29 -5.42 3.32 -14.77
CA VAL A 29 -5.92 4.71 -14.83
C VAL A 29 -6.52 4.97 -16.20
N GLN A 30 -7.83 5.25 -16.23
CA GLN A 30 -8.48 5.71 -17.44
C GLN A 30 -7.95 7.11 -17.80
N ARG A 31 -7.14 7.24 -18.86
CA ARG A 31 -6.46 8.52 -19.20
C ARG A 31 -7.41 9.69 -19.46
N SER A 32 -8.62 9.44 -19.96
CA SER A 32 -9.59 10.49 -20.28
C SER A 32 -10.29 11.07 -19.05
N THR A 33 -10.56 10.25 -18.03
CA THR A 33 -11.32 10.65 -16.84
C THR A 33 -10.47 10.72 -15.57
N MET A 34 -9.22 10.23 -15.63
CA MET A 34 -8.32 10.05 -14.50
C MET A 34 -8.94 9.22 -13.35
N TRP A 35 -9.78 8.24 -13.70
CA TRP A 35 -10.41 7.35 -12.73
C TRP A 35 -9.63 6.05 -12.55
N LEU A 36 -9.66 5.54 -11.32
CA LEU A 36 -9.19 4.20 -10.97
C LEU A 36 -10.40 3.27 -10.83
N MET A 37 -10.36 2.14 -11.55
CA MET A 37 -11.41 1.14 -11.47
C MET A 37 -10.93 -0.05 -10.63
N PHE A 38 -11.52 -0.24 -9.45
CA PHE A 38 -11.28 -1.42 -8.64
C PHE A 38 -12.00 -2.63 -9.26
N PRO A 39 -11.32 -3.76 -9.50
CA PRO A 39 -11.97 -4.95 -10.04
C PRO A 39 -12.88 -5.60 -8.99
N GLY A 40 -14.01 -6.14 -9.44
CA GLY A 40 -14.94 -6.90 -8.61
C GLY A 40 -16.00 -6.05 -7.91
N SER A 41 -16.65 -6.65 -6.91
CA SER A 41 -17.69 -6.01 -6.10
C SER A 41 -17.49 -6.32 -4.62
N LEU A 42 -17.61 -5.30 -3.76
CA LEU A 42 -17.70 -5.50 -2.32
C LEU A 42 -19.15 -5.76 -1.93
N ARG A 43 -19.39 -6.81 -1.13
CA ARG A 43 -20.72 -7.17 -0.64
C ARG A 43 -20.65 -7.38 0.88
N LEU A 44 -21.55 -6.73 1.60
CA LEU A 44 -21.82 -6.98 3.01
C LEU A 44 -23.23 -7.56 3.11
N GLU A 45 -23.38 -8.66 3.83
CA GLU A 45 -24.64 -9.39 3.95
C GLU A 45 -25.09 -9.41 5.41
N GLY A 46 -26.40 -9.56 5.63
CA GLY A 46 -26.98 -9.60 6.97
C GLY A 46 -27.01 -8.24 7.68
N LEU A 47 -27.12 -7.14 6.92
CA LEU A 47 -27.22 -5.80 7.49
C LEU A 47 -28.65 -5.48 7.93
N TYR A 48 -28.79 -4.84 9.10
CA TYR A 48 -30.04 -4.22 9.54
C TYR A 48 -30.27 -2.88 8.85
N ALA A 49 -31.50 -2.37 8.90
CA ALA A 49 -31.89 -1.13 8.19
C ALA A 49 -31.20 0.14 8.71
N ASP A 50 -30.67 0.10 9.93
CA ASP A 50 -29.93 1.17 10.60
C ASP A 50 -28.41 1.08 10.39
N PHE A 51 -27.95 0.29 9.41
CA PHE A 51 -26.53 0.11 9.15
C PHE A 51 -25.80 1.44 8.90
N MET A 52 -24.55 1.47 9.34
CA MET A 52 -23.58 2.51 9.02
C MET A 52 -22.30 1.84 8.53
N ALA A 53 -22.18 1.71 7.20
CA ALA A 53 -21.04 1.07 6.57
C ALA A 53 -20.02 2.14 6.13
N THR A 54 -18.79 2.05 6.59
CA THR A 54 -17.72 3.01 6.24
C THR A 54 -16.85 2.43 5.13
N LEU A 55 -16.77 3.11 3.99
CA LEU A 55 -15.80 2.84 2.94
C LEU A 55 -14.61 3.79 3.11
N GLU A 56 -13.43 3.24 3.39
CA GLU A 56 -12.18 3.97 3.48
C GLU A 56 -11.31 3.68 2.28
N VAL A 57 -10.74 4.73 1.70
CA VAL A 57 -9.74 4.63 0.63
C VAL A 57 -8.37 4.81 1.27
N TYR A 58 -7.47 3.87 1.02
CA TYR A 58 -6.09 3.93 1.46
C TYR A 58 -5.16 4.06 0.28
N CYS A 59 -4.05 4.77 0.45
CA CYS A 59 -3.00 4.90 -0.54
C CYS A 59 -1.61 4.65 0.04
N ILE A 60 -0.68 4.21 -0.81
CA ILE A 60 0.75 4.15 -0.51
C ILE A 60 1.53 4.57 -1.74
N GLU A 61 2.59 5.35 -1.54
CA GLU A 61 3.58 5.63 -2.57
C GLU A 61 4.74 4.67 -2.43
N THR A 62 5.03 3.91 -3.50
CA THR A 62 6.20 3.04 -3.58
C THR A 62 7.21 3.60 -4.56
N GLN A 63 8.48 3.32 -4.31
CA GLN A 63 9.56 3.64 -5.23
C GLN A 63 10.42 2.40 -5.42
N LYS A 64 10.79 2.13 -6.67
CA LYS A 64 11.76 1.07 -6.95
C LYS A 64 13.11 1.46 -6.38
N GLU A 65 13.66 0.63 -5.51
CA GLU A 65 15.04 0.79 -5.05
C GLU A 65 15.98 0.53 -6.23
N VAL A 66 16.79 1.53 -6.57
CA VAL A 66 17.84 1.40 -7.58
C VAL A 66 19.16 1.19 -6.85
N LEU A 67 19.63 -0.05 -6.86
CA LEU A 67 20.95 -0.38 -6.34
C LEU A 67 22.02 -0.05 -7.41
N PRO A 68 23.15 0.58 -7.04
CA PRO A 68 24.27 0.79 -7.95
C PRO A 68 24.74 -0.53 -8.57
N HIS A 69 25.19 -0.51 -9.83
CA HIS A 69 25.64 -1.70 -10.55
C HIS A 69 26.69 -2.50 -9.77
N ASP A 70 27.68 -1.82 -9.20
CA ASP A 70 28.74 -2.48 -8.41
C ASP A 70 28.19 -3.20 -7.17
N VAL A 71 27.17 -2.62 -6.52
CA VAL A 71 26.51 -3.21 -5.34
C VAL A 71 25.64 -4.39 -5.76
N LYS A 72 24.80 -4.19 -6.79
CA LYS A 72 23.89 -5.22 -7.31
C LYS A 72 24.63 -6.47 -7.80
N TYR A 73 25.79 -6.31 -8.43
CA TYR A 73 26.57 -7.40 -9.03
C TYR A 73 27.82 -7.79 -8.21
N HIS A 74 27.95 -7.29 -6.97
CA HIS A 74 29.09 -7.57 -6.09
C HIS A 74 30.47 -7.34 -6.76
N ILE A 75 30.61 -6.26 -7.53
CA ILE A 75 31.86 -5.93 -8.22
C ILE A 75 32.82 -5.33 -7.19
N ASN A 76 33.73 -6.16 -6.67
CA ASN A 76 34.81 -5.70 -5.80
C ASN A 76 35.87 -4.93 -6.61
N LYS A 77 35.80 -3.60 -6.59
CA LYS A 77 36.82 -2.71 -7.19
C LYS A 77 38.12 -2.64 -6.38
N ASP A 78 38.10 -3.03 -5.09
CA ASP A 78 39.27 -3.00 -4.19
C ASP A 78 39.91 -4.38 -3.99
N LYS A 79 40.70 -4.84 -4.98
CA LYS A 79 41.56 -6.04 -4.84
C LYS A 79 42.94 -5.73 -4.23
N LYS A 80 43.02 -4.89 -3.19
CA LYS A 80 44.27 -4.63 -2.45
C LYS A 80 44.05 -4.47 -0.94
N ARG A 81 43.52 -5.51 -0.27
CA ARG A 81 43.65 -5.63 1.19
C ARG A 81 43.95 -7.08 1.56
N LEU A 82 45.19 -7.33 1.95
CA LEU A 82 45.77 -8.65 2.24
C LEU A 82 45.32 -9.24 3.59
N THR A 83 44.38 -8.61 4.30
CA THR A 83 43.90 -9.07 5.61
C THR A 83 42.37 -8.97 5.68
N PRO A 84 41.65 -10.06 5.99
CA PRO A 84 40.21 -10.01 6.14
C PRO A 84 39.85 -9.30 7.45
N LYS A 85 39.60 -8.00 7.39
CA LYS A 85 38.85 -7.34 8.47
C LYS A 85 37.40 -7.84 8.37
N LYS A 86 36.94 -8.58 9.39
CA LYS A 86 35.52 -8.88 9.64
C LYS A 86 34.76 -7.57 9.91
N LEU A 87 34.61 -6.73 8.88
CA LEU A 87 33.58 -5.72 8.87
C LEU A 87 32.36 -6.44 8.31
N LYS A 88 31.38 -6.70 9.18
CA LYS A 88 30.03 -7.06 8.75
C LYS A 88 29.55 -5.86 7.93
N SER A 89 29.80 -5.86 6.62
CA SER A 89 29.20 -4.85 5.76
C SER A 89 27.71 -5.13 5.82
N GLU A 90 26.96 -4.20 6.41
CA GLU A 90 25.50 -4.12 6.35
C GLU A 90 25.11 -4.07 4.86
N SER A 91 25.02 -5.25 4.24
CA SER A 91 24.72 -5.39 2.83
C SER A 91 23.25 -5.09 2.66
N LYS A 92 22.92 -4.05 1.90
CA LYS A 92 21.52 -3.72 1.54
C LYS A 92 20.82 -4.83 0.75
N LEU A 93 21.59 -5.80 0.23
CA LEU A 93 21.06 -7.02 -0.40
C LEU A 93 20.65 -8.09 0.63
N VAL A 94 21.23 -8.05 1.83
CA VAL A 94 21.02 -9.04 2.89
C VAL A 94 20.09 -8.48 3.97
N MET A 95 20.12 -7.17 4.23
CA MET A 95 19.33 -6.52 5.26
C MET A 95 18.75 -5.19 4.77
N PRO A 96 17.44 -4.93 5.00
CA PRO A 96 16.82 -3.67 4.62
C PRO A 96 17.38 -2.50 5.44
N VAL A 97 17.39 -1.31 4.83
CA VAL A 97 17.91 -0.06 5.43
C VAL A 97 17.19 0.34 6.72
N ILE A 98 15.92 -0.06 6.85
CA ILE A 98 15.10 0.14 8.05
C ILE A 98 14.79 -1.24 8.62
N GLN A 99 15.44 -1.56 9.74
CA GLN A 99 15.04 -2.67 10.60
C GLN A 99 14.21 -2.13 11.75
N SER A 100 13.15 -2.85 12.11
CA SER A 100 12.47 -2.63 13.38
C SER A 100 13.44 -2.93 14.53
N PRO A 101 13.56 -2.05 15.55
CA PRO A 101 14.42 -2.30 16.71
C PRO A 101 14.15 -3.64 17.43
N ALA A 102 12.94 -4.19 17.29
CA ALA A 102 12.51 -5.46 17.89
C ALA A 102 12.72 -6.70 17.00
N GLY A 103 13.46 -6.60 15.89
CA GLY A 103 13.79 -7.74 15.02
C GLY A 103 12.73 -8.11 13.98
N PRO A 104 12.90 -9.24 13.25
CA PRO A 104 12.06 -9.62 12.10
C PRO A 104 10.58 -9.84 12.42
N SER A 105 10.29 -10.19 13.67
CA SER A 105 8.92 -10.42 14.17
C SER A 105 8.27 -9.16 14.73
N ALA A 106 8.93 -8.00 14.64
CA ALA A 106 8.35 -6.77 15.15
C ALA A 106 7.09 -6.39 14.39
N VAL A 107 6.02 -6.10 15.13
CA VAL A 107 4.79 -5.56 14.57
C VAL A 107 5.07 -4.16 14.06
N ARG A 108 4.71 -3.90 12.81
CA ARG A 108 4.82 -2.59 12.17
C ARG A 108 3.45 -2.11 11.78
N THR A 109 3.23 -0.81 11.94
CA THR A 109 2.07 -0.16 11.33
C THR A 109 2.20 -0.20 9.81
N SER A 110 1.08 -0.44 9.11
CA SER A 110 1.03 -0.38 7.66
C SER A 110 1.54 0.97 7.15
N SER A 111 2.25 0.96 6.02
CA SER A 111 2.69 2.19 5.35
C SER A 111 1.60 2.81 4.47
N PHE A 112 0.42 2.19 4.39
CA PHE A 112 -0.74 2.80 3.79
C PHE A 112 -1.30 3.92 4.69
N SER A 113 -1.54 5.08 4.09
CA SER A 113 -2.26 6.19 4.71
C SER A 113 -3.70 6.24 4.21
N MET A 114 -4.65 6.59 5.09
CA MET A 114 -6.04 6.84 4.68
C MET A 114 -6.08 8.11 3.82
N ALA A 115 -6.55 7.99 2.58
CA ALA A 115 -6.74 9.08 1.63
C ALA A 115 -8.11 9.74 1.74
N GLY A 116 -9.06 9.10 2.43
CA GLY A 116 -10.38 9.63 2.69
C GLY A 116 -11.39 8.52 2.93
N TYR A 117 -12.61 8.88 3.35
CA TYR A 117 -13.66 7.90 3.63
C TYR A 117 -15.05 8.43 3.35
N ILE A 118 -16.00 7.52 3.23
CA ILE A 118 -17.44 7.82 3.21
C ILE A 118 -18.19 6.84 4.11
N VAL A 119 -19.29 7.31 4.70
CA VAL A 119 -20.24 6.48 5.43
C VAL A 119 -21.50 6.33 4.60
N PHE A 120 -21.91 5.08 4.38
CA PHE A 120 -23.16 4.71 3.75
C PHE A 120 -24.18 4.31 4.82
N SER A 121 -25.40 4.81 4.65
CA SER A 121 -26.59 4.39 5.36
C SER A 121 -27.71 4.14 4.34
N LEU A 122 -28.92 3.82 4.84
CA LEU A 122 -30.10 3.66 4.00
C LEU A 122 -30.42 4.93 3.17
N LYS A 123 -29.97 6.11 3.61
CA LYS A 123 -30.19 7.41 2.93
C LYS A 123 -29.43 7.54 1.61
N GLU A 124 -28.32 6.83 1.45
CA GLU A 124 -27.41 6.95 0.31
C GLU A 124 -27.64 5.89 -0.78
N VAL A 125 -28.59 4.97 -0.60
CA VAL A 125 -28.79 3.77 -1.47
C VAL A 125 -29.06 4.13 -2.93
N SER A 126 -29.69 5.27 -3.21
CA SER A 126 -29.99 5.73 -4.58
C SER A 126 -28.86 6.56 -5.22
N ARG A 127 -27.79 6.86 -4.48
CA ARG A 127 -26.69 7.71 -4.97
C ARG A 127 -25.56 6.86 -5.54
N THR A 128 -24.93 7.36 -6.60
CA THR A 128 -23.80 6.70 -7.28
C THR A 128 -22.51 7.53 -7.27
N GLN A 129 -22.58 8.76 -6.77
CA GLN A 129 -21.47 9.70 -6.70
C GLN A 129 -21.39 10.32 -5.31
N PHE A 130 -20.17 10.45 -4.82
CA PHE A 130 -19.91 10.77 -3.43
C PHE A 130 -18.63 11.58 -3.29
N THR A 131 -18.62 12.54 -2.36
CA THR A 131 -17.41 13.24 -1.95
C THR A 131 -16.81 12.53 -0.74
N LEU A 132 -15.51 12.24 -0.78
CA LEU A 132 -14.80 11.65 0.35
C LEU A 132 -14.57 12.70 1.44
N ASN A 133 -14.70 12.26 2.68
CA ASN A 133 -14.35 13.03 3.86
C ASN A 133 -12.87 12.84 4.21
N LYS A 134 -12.26 13.87 4.80
CA LYS A 134 -10.85 13.88 5.26
C LYS A 134 -9.85 13.45 4.17
N VAL A 135 -9.89 14.17 3.04
CA VAL A 135 -8.93 14.07 1.93
C VAL A 135 -7.70 14.91 2.19
#